data_AF-A0A151BTJ1-F1
#
_entry.id   AF-A0A151BTJ1-F1
#
_cell.length_a   1.000
_cell.length_b   1.000
_cell.length_c   1.000
_cell.angle_alpha   90.00
_cell.angle_beta   90.00
_cell.angle_gamma   90.00
#
_symmetry.space_group_name_H-M   'P 1'
#
loop_
_entity.id
_entity.type
_entity.pdbx_description
1 polymer ?
#
loop_
_entity_poly.entity_id
_entity_poly.type
_entity_poly.pdbx_seq_one_letter_code
_entity_poly.pdbx_strand_id
1 'polypeptide(L)'
;MGAMRRHAATLAVVLASAVGSTAIAPSAQAWRPPPVKSCGATAADKALAAKLSPTIRSAGLAGVSADQVSCARQILAQVKAEGLSPQAGKIALMTAITETGLRNYLGGDRDSLGLFQQRPSMGWGSRAQIIRPAYSTHRFLSAMTKRYPKGSWATKDPGRVAQSVQRSAYPSRYNRERTSAARLVSALWAGSTAPVAPAPPAKPRPPAKPTKPAPASASLALVVPGSGIRVRSGATTAAKQVRFLRSGSKVTATCQRLGKSITIGKYRSGYWLYVPAQKGYLSVAAMHRNGGTSLKAC
;
A
#
# COMPACT_ATOMS: atom_id res chain seq x y z
N MET A 1 -84.14 45.10 27.80
CA MET A 1 -83.44 44.77 29.07
C MET A 1 -82.55 43.57 28.83
N GLY A 2 -81.29 43.60 29.26
CA GLY A 2 -80.40 42.41 29.30
C GLY A 2 -79.17 42.50 28.40
N ALA A 3 -78.04 42.85 29.00
CA ALA A 3 -76.74 43.04 28.37
C ALA A 3 -76.15 41.75 27.75
N MET A 4 -75.43 41.87 26.63
CA MET A 4 -74.43 40.88 26.22
C MET A 4 -73.05 41.53 26.10
N ARG A 5 -72.12 40.88 26.80
CA ARG A 5 -70.78 41.31 27.15
C ARG A 5 -69.84 41.24 25.95
N ARG A 6 -68.95 42.22 25.88
CA ARG A 6 -67.80 42.31 24.98
C ARG A 6 -66.76 41.26 25.36
N HIS A 7 -66.32 40.42 24.43
CA HIS A 7 -65.07 39.66 24.53
C HIS A 7 -64.20 39.98 23.31
N ALA A 8 -63.13 40.75 23.55
CA ALA A 8 -62.09 41.06 22.58
C ALA A 8 -61.13 39.86 22.50
N ALA A 9 -60.95 39.31 21.29
CA ALA A 9 -59.96 38.27 21.04
C ALA A 9 -58.58 38.93 20.84
N THR A 10 -57.62 38.57 21.68
CA THR A 10 -56.23 39.06 21.63
C THR A 10 -55.47 38.33 20.53
N LEU A 11 -54.94 39.08 19.56
CA LEU A 11 -54.05 38.58 18.51
C LEU A 11 -52.64 38.37 19.10
N ALA A 12 -52.16 37.12 19.21
CA ALA A 12 -50.79 36.83 19.59
C ALA A 12 -49.90 36.77 18.33
N VAL A 13 -49.06 37.79 18.13
CA VAL A 13 -48.01 37.81 17.10
C VAL A 13 -46.78 37.08 17.65
N VAL A 14 -46.44 35.93 17.09
CA VAL A 14 -45.18 35.22 17.41
C VAL A 14 -44.10 35.69 16.44
N LEU A 15 -43.16 36.50 16.95
CA LEU A 15 -41.93 36.87 16.25
C LEU A 15 -40.93 35.70 16.29
N ALA A 16 -40.71 35.04 15.16
CA ALA A 16 -39.66 34.04 15.01
C ALA A 16 -38.31 34.74 14.75
N SER A 17 -37.38 34.68 15.70
CA SER A 17 -36.02 35.17 15.55
C SER A 17 -35.18 34.17 14.73
N ALA A 18 -34.71 34.57 13.55
CA ALA A 18 -33.80 33.76 12.75
C ALA A 18 -32.37 33.86 13.30
N VAL A 19 -31.94 32.84 14.04
CA VAL A 19 -30.53 32.68 14.43
C VAL A 19 -29.75 32.12 13.24
N GLY A 20 -29.05 33.00 12.53
CA GLY A 20 -28.13 32.63 11.46
C GLY A 20 -26.94 31.83 12.00
N SER A 21 -27.03 30.50 11.93
CA SER A 21 -25.90 29.61 12.21
C SER A 21 -24.98 29.58 10.98
N THR A 22 -23.84 30.26 11.05
CA THR A 22 -22.75 30.09 10.08
C THR A 22 -22.09 28.73 10.31
N ALA A 23 -22.65 27.69 9.66
CA ALA A 23 -22.00 26.39 9.61
C ALA A 23 -20.69 26.52 8.83
N ILE A 24 -19.56 26.54 9.55
CA ILE A 24 -18.24 26.37 8.94
C ILE A 24 -18.19 24.94 8.42
N ALA A 25 -18.37 24.78 7.11
CA ALA A 25 -18.19 23.49 6.45
C ALA A 25 -16.76 23.00 6.70
N PRO A 26 -16.56 21.74 7.15
CA PRO A 26 -15.21 21.20 7.27
C PRO A 26 -14.58 21.19 5.88
N SER A 27 -13.41 21.80 5.76
CA SER A 27 -12.62 21.76 4.54
C SER A 27 -12.33 20.30 4.20
N ALA A 28 -12.87 19.83 3.07
CA ALA A 28 -12.55 18.52 2.53
C ALA A 28 -11.04 18.49 2.23
N GLN A 29 -10.26 17.91 3.13
CA GLN A 29 -8.82 17.76 2.93
C GLN A 29 -8.62 16.86 1.72
N ALA A 30 -8.26 17.47 0.59
CA ALA A 30 -8.10 16.78 -0.69
C ALA A 30 -7.17 15.58 -0.51
N TRP A 31 -7.59 14.41 -1.00
CA TRP A 31 -6.77 13.21 -0.99
C TRP A 31 -5.46 13.48 -1.73
N ARG A 32 -4.34 13.44 -0.99
CA ARG A 32 -3.00 13.58 -1.57
C ARG A 32 -2.53 12.18 -1.99
N PRO A 33 -2.20 11.96 -3.27
CA PRO A 33 -1.68 10.67 -3.69
C PRO A 33 -0.37 10.37 -2.93
N PRO A 34 -0.12 9.09 -2.60
CA PRO A 34 1.11 8.71 -1.93
C PRO A 34 2.35 9.05 -2.78
N PRO A 35 3.53 9.24 -2.17
CA PRO A 35 4.76 9.50 -2.91
C PRO A 35 5.11 8.33 -3.83
N VAL A 36 5.74 8.64 -4.96
CA VAL A 36 6.20 7.65 -5.94
C VAL A 36 7.71 7.50 -5.89
N LYS A 37 8.20 6.27 -6.07
CA LYS A 37 9.62 5.99 -6.28
C LYS A 37 9.87 5.88 -7.78
N SER A 38 10.76 6.71 -8.31
CA SER A 38 11.11 6.64 -9.73
C SER A 38 11.60 5.25 -10.14
N CYS A 39 11.23 4.84 -11.35
CA CYS A 39 11.77 3.64 -12.01
C CYS A 39 13.09 3.92 -12.74
N GLY A 40 13.68 5.12 -12.61
CA GLY A 40 14.94 5.47 -13.27
C GLY A 40 14.73 5.71 -14.76
N ALA A 41 14.05 6.80 -15.09
CA ALA A 41 13.86 7.23 -16.48
C ALA A 41 15.18 7.65 -17.13
N THR A 42 15.36 7.24 -18.37
CA THR A 42 16.49 7.61 -19.23
C THR A 42 16.09 8.65 -20.28
N ALA A 43 17.06 9.19 -21.01
CA ALA A 43 16.78 10.05 -22.17
C ALA A 43 15.97 9.32 -23.25
N ALA A 44 16.23 8.02 -23.46
CA ALA A 44 15.47 7.18 -24.38
C ALA A 44 14.01 7.02 -23.92
N ASP A 45 13.76 6.81 -22.62
CA ASP A 45 12.41 6.74 -22.06
C ASP A 45 11.67 8.08 -22.26
N LYS A 46 12.36 9.22 -22.11
CA LYS A 46 11.79 10.56 -22.35
C LYS A 46 11.41 10.76 -23.82
N ALA A 47 12.29 10.41 -24.75
CA ALA A 47 12.02 10.51 -26.19
C ALA A 47 10.85 9.60 -26.61
N LEU A 48 10.79 8.38 -26.07
CA LEU A 48 9.70 7.47 -26.34
C LEU A 48 8.37 7.94 -25.73
N ALA A 49 8.39 8.47 -24.50
CA ALA A 49 7.22 9.05 -23.86
C ALA A 49 6.62 10.19 -24.71
N ALA A 50 7.46 11.09 -25.25
CA ALA A 50 7.01 12.18 -26.13
C ALA A 50 6.26 11.65 -27.37
N LYS A 51 6.74 10.55 -27.98
CA LYS A 51 6.09 9.92 -29.14
C LYS A 51 4.79 9.20 -28.76
N LEU A 52 4.75 8.52 -27.62
CA LEU A 52 3.61 7.68 -27.22
C LEU A 52 2.49 8.47 -26.55
N SER A 53 2.79 9.53 -25.81
CA SER A 53 1.83 10.24 -24.97
C SER A 53 0.58 10.74 -25.72
N PRO A 54 0.66 11.26 -26.96
CA PRO A 54 -0.54 11.68 -27.71
C PRO A 54 -1.49 10.53 -28.05
N THR A 55 -0.96 9.31 -28.16
CA THR A 55 -1.73 8.13 -28.59
C THR A 55 -2.18 7.27 -27.41
N ILE A 56 -1.48 7.25 -26.28
CA ILE A 56 -1.89 6.43 -25.14
C ILE A 56 -2.97 7.16 -24.32
N ARG A 57 -4.21 6.69 -24.43
CA ARG A 57 -5.33 7.12 -23.59
C ARG A 57 -6.18 5.92 -23.16
N SER A 58 -6.45 5.84 -21.86
CA SER A 58 -7.31 4.84 -21.22
C SER A 58 -7.74 5.32 -19.84
N ALA A 59 -8.52 4.53 -19.09
CA ALA A 59 -9.04 4.99 -17.80
C ALA A 59 -7.93 5.22 -16.76
N GLY A 60 -6.81 4.49 -16.84
CA GLY A 60 -5.64 4.65 -15.97
C GLY A 60 -4.54 5.58 -16.52
N LEU A 61 -4.62 6.03 -17.79
CA LEU A 61 -3.57 6.83 -18.44
C LEU A 61 -4.15 7.93 -19.33
N ALA A 62 -3.73 9.17 -19.08
CA ALA A 62 -3.97 10.32 -19.94
C ALA A 62 -2.65 10.77 -20.60
N GLY A 63 -2.08 9.89 -21.42
CA GLY A 63 -0.68 9.96 -21.85
C GLY A 63 0.27 9.20 -20.92
N VAL A 64 1.56 9.21 -21.25
CA VAL A 64 2.62 8.55 -20.47
C VAL A 64 3.81 9.48 -20.26
N SER A 65 4.33 9.49 -19.03
CA SER A 65 5.58 10.18 -18.69
C SER A 65 6.80 9.29 -18.93
N ALA A 66 7.98 9.90 -18.93
CA ALA A 66 9.25 9.17 -19.02
C ALA A 66 9.41 8.12 -17.90
N ASP A 67 8.94 8.42 -16.68
CA ASP A 67 9.00 7.48 -15.55
C ASP A 67 8.02 6.33 -15.73
N GLN A 68 6.80 6.58 -16.23
CA GLN A 68 5.83 5.51 -16.55
C GLN A 68 6.35 4.60 -17.67
N VAL A 69 6.99 5.17 -18.69
CA VAL A 69 7.69 4.39 -19.74
C VAL A 69 8.82 3.56 -19.14
N SER A 70 9.63 4.12 -18.24
CA SER A 70 10.68 3.38 -17.54
C SER A 70 10.13 2.25 -16.66
N CYS A 71 9.04 2.49 -15.91
CA CYS A 71 8.37 1.44 -15.14
C CYS A 71 7.83 0.32 -16.04
N ALA A 72 7.23 0.68 -17.19
CA ALA A 72 6.77 -0.30 -18.16
C ALA A 72 7.94 -1.11 -18.75
N ARG A 73 9.06 -0.45 -19.08
CA ARG A 73 10.29 -1.09 -19.55
C ARG A 73 10.82 -2.09 -18.51
N GLN A 74 10.86 -1.73 -17.22
CA GLN A 74 11.29 -2.67 -16.18
C GLN A 74 10.35 -3.88 -16.02
N ILE A 75 9.04 -3.69 -16.16
CA ILE A 75 8.07 -4.81 -16.16
C ILE A 75 8.39 -5.76 -17.32
N LEU A 76 8.54 -5.24 -18.54
CA LEU A 76 8.79 -6.07 -19.74
C LEU A 76 10.17 -6.73 -19.73
N ALA A 77 11.18 -6.03 -19.22
CA ALA A 77 12.51 -6.57 -18.96
C ALA A 77 12.46 -7.79 -18.04
N GLN A 78 11.70 -7.72 -16.94
CA GLN A 78 11.52 -8.86 -16.04
C GLN A 78 10.73 -10.01 -16.70
N VAL A 79 9.68 -9.70 -17.46
CA VAL A 79 8.91 -10.72 -18.21
C VAL A 79 9.82 -11.50 -19.15
N LYS A 80 10.68 -10.80 -19.89
CA LYS A 80 11.69 -11.43 -20.76
C LYS A 80 12.70 -12.25 -19.99
N ALA A 81 13.18 -11.73 -18.85
CA ALA A 81 14.14 -12.45 -18.00
C ALA A 81 13.58 -13.78 -17.48
N GLU A 82 12.25 -13.91 -17.36
CA GLU A 82 11.56 -15.15 -16.99
C GLU A 82 11.19 -16.04 -18.20
N GLY A 83 11.62 -15.67 -19.41
CA GLY A 83 11.33 -16.42 -20.63
C GLY A 83 9.85 -16.41 -21.04
N LEU A 84 9.06 -15.46 -20.51
CA LEU A 84 7.63 -15.37 -20.81
C LEU A 84 7.37 -14.52 -22.05
N SER A 85 6.26 -14.80 -22.73
CA SER A 85 5.90 -14.15 -24.00
C SER A 85 5.43 -12.69 -23.83
N PRO A 86 5.37 -11.90 -24.92
CA PRO A 86 4.82 -10.54 -24.89
C PRO A 86 3.40 -10.46 -24.30
N GLN A 87 2.63 -11.54 -24.41
CA GLN A 87 1.28 -11.64 -23.84
C GLN A 87 1.31 -11.58 -22.29
N ALA A 88 2.30 -12.18 -21.63
CA ALA A 88 2.50 -12.03 -20.19
C ALA A 88 2.85 -10.57 -19.84
N GLY A 89 3.68 -9.93 -20.67
CA GLY A 89 3.99 -8.51 -20.57
C GLY A 89 2.76 -7.63 -20.65
N LYS A 90 1.87 -7.90 -21.61
CA LYS A 90 0.58 -7.21 -21.75
C LYS A 90 -0.29 -7.37 -20.51
N ILE A 91 -0.40 -8.58 -19.96
CA ILE A 91 -1.18 -8.84 -18.75
C ILE A 91 -0.59 -8.07 -17.54
N ALA A 92 0.73 -8.10 -17.37
CA ALA A 92 1.42 -7.39 -16.29
C ALA A 92 1.27 -5.87 -16.41
N LEU A 93 1.48 -5.29 -17.59
CA LEU A 93 1.30 -3.85 -17.83
C LEU A 93 -0.15 -3.42 -17.62
N MET A 94 -1.11 -4.15 -18.17
CA MET A 94 -2.53 -3.86 -17.98
C MET A 94 -2.92 -3.89 -16.50
N THR A 95 -2.34 -4.81 -15.72
CA THR A 95 -2.50 -4.85 -14.26
C THR A 95 -1.89 -3.60 -13.62
N ALA A 96 -0.62 -3.29 -13.87
CA ALA A 96 0.06 -2.15 -13.26
C ALA A 96 -0.59 -0.80 -13.62
N ILE A 97 -1.12 -0.65 -14.84
CA ILE A 97 -1.90 0.52 -15.24
C ILE A 97 -3.18 0.63 -14.41
N THR A 98 -3.90 -0.48 -14.24
CA THR A 98 -5.15 -0.50 -13.46
C THR A 98 -4.92 -0.17 -11.99
N GLU A 99 -3.84 -0.69 -11.41
CA GLU A 99 -3.54 -0.51 -9.98
C GLU A 99 -2.97 0.88 -9.67
N THR A 100 -2.14 1.44 -10.56
CA THR A 100 -1.34 2.63 -10.23
C THR A 100 -1.18 3.65 -11.34
N GLY A 101 -1.67 3.38 -12.55
CA GLY A 101 -1.30 4.14 -13.74
C GLY A 101 0.21 4.05 -14.02
N LEU A 102 0.83 2.88 -13.79
CA LEU A 102 2.29 2.66 -13.94
C LEU A 102 3.16 3.52 -13.03
N ARG A 103 2.66 3.91 -11.85
CA ARG A 103 3.43 4.68 -10.86
C ARG A 103 3.83 3.78 -9.69
N ASN A 104 5.12 3.74 -9.38
CA ASN A 104 5.63 2.87 -8.33
C ASN A 104 5.47 3.52 -6.93
N TYR A 105 4.24 3.49 -6.41
CA TYR A 105 3.90 4.17 -5.15
C TYR A 105 4.60 3.58 -3.91
N LEU A 106 4.96 4.44 -2.96
CA LEU A 106 5.51 4.11 -1.65
C LEU A 106 4.41 3.94 -0.57
N GLY A 107 3.14 3.97 -0.97
CA GLY A 107 1.97 3.76 -0.13
C GLY A 107 0.71 3.52 -0.97
N GLY A 108 -0.39 3.22 -0.29
CA GLY A 108 -1.67 2.88 -0.90
C GLY A 108 -2.68 2.50 0.18
N ASP A 109 -3.76 1.82 -0.21
CA ASP A 109 -4.71 1.26 0.75
C ASP A 109 -3.99 0.28 1.70
N ARG A 110 -4.23 0.40 3.01
CA ARG A 110 -3.58 -0.38 4.07
C ARG A 110 -2.04 -0.35 3.97
N ASP A 111 -1.42 -1.46 3.58
CA ASP A 111 0.02 -1.63 3.42
C ASP A 111 0.43 -1.91 1.97
N SER A 112 -0.45 -1.62 1.01
CA SER A 112 -0.19 -1.78 -0.43
C SER A 112 0.93 -0.87 -0.92
N LEU A 113 1.77 -1.40 -1.81
CA LEU A 113 2.95 -0.73 -2.35
C LEU A 113 3.22 -1.10 -3.80
N GLY A 114 3.99 -0.24 -4.46
CA GLY A 114 4.58 -0.47 -5.76
C GLY A 114 3.59 -0.54 -6.91
N LEU A 115 4.10 -0.92 -8.08
CA LEU A 115 3.38 -0.93 -9.37
C LEU A 115 2.09 -1.74 -9.38
N PHE A 116 2.03 -2.80 -8.57
CA PHE A 116 0.91 -3.75 -8.52
C PHE A 116 0.07 -3.62 -7.24
N GLN A 117 0.31 -2.59 -6.42
CA GLN A 117 -0.33 -2.40 -5.11
C GLN A 117 -0.33 -3.67 -4.24
N GLN A 118 0.81 -4.36 -4.23
CA GLN A 118 0.99 -5.61 -3.50
C GLN A 118 1.18 -5.34 -2.00
N ARG A 119 0.68 -6.27 -1.18
CA ARG A 119 0.66 -6.12 0.28
C ARG A 119 1.65 -7.06 0.97
N PRO A 120 2.63 -6.55 1.75
CA PRO A 120 3.48 -7.37 2.59
C PRO A 120 2.70 -8.29 3.53
N SER A 121 1.63 -7.78 4.14
CA SER A 121 0.74 -8.55 5.02
C SER A 121 0.06 -9.74 4.35
N MET A 122 -0.06 -9.73 3.02
CA MET A 122 -0.63 -10.83 2.22
C MET A 122 0.44 -11.75 1.62
N GLY A 123 1.70 -11.59 2.04
CA GLY A 123 2.79 -12.50 1.66
C GLY A 123 3.45 -12.18 0.32
N TRP A 124 3.16 -11.03 -0.31
CA TRP A 124 3.78 -10.62 -1.59
C TRP A 124 5.27 -10.27 -1.49
N GLY A 125 5.79 -10.05 -0.28
CA GLY A 125 7.18 -9.70 -0.02
C GLY A 125 7.31 -8.61 1.03
N SER A 126 8.54 -8.24 1.39
CA SER A 126 8.77 -7.08 2.25
C SER A 126 8.51 -5.76 1.50
N ARG A 127 8.32 -4.67 2.24
CA ARG A 127 8.18 -3.31 1.67
C ARG A 127 9.33 -2.98 0.71
N ALA A 128 10.56 -3.23 1.16
CA ALA A 128 11.78 -2.97 0.39
C ALA A 128 11.87 -3.79 -0.91
N GLN A 129 11.27 -4.99 -0.92
CA GLN A 129 11.22 -5.82 -2.12
C GLN A 129 10.12 -5.36 -3.08
N ILE A 130 8.91 -5.11 -2.60
CA ILE A 130 7.74 -4.80 -3.44
C ILE A 130 7.90 -3.48 -4.19
N ILE A 131 8.58 -2.49 -3.62
CA ILE A 131 8.87 -1.21 -4.31
C ILE A 131 9.95 -1.34 -5.42
N ARG A 132 10.53 -2.53 -5.64
CA ARG A 132 11.43 -2.78 -6.76
C ARG A 132 10.59 -3.36 -7.91
N PRO A 133 10.52 -2.69 -9.08
CA PRO A 133 9.71 -3.16 -10.20
C PRO A 133 9.99 -4.61 -10.59
N ALA A 134 11.26 -4.97 -10.78
CA ALA A 134 11.65 -6.35 -11.13
C ALA A 134 11.11 -7.40 -10.13
N TYR A 135 11.18 -7.14 -8.82
CA TYR A 135 10.69 -8.08 -7.82
C TYR A 135 9.16 -8.15 -7.80
N SER A 136 8.46 -7.01 -7.80
CA SER A 136 7.00 -7.02 -7.77
C SER A 136 6.39 -7.63 -9.03
N THR A 137 7.02 -7.40 -10.19
CA THR A 137 6.69 -8.08 -11.45
C THR A 137 6.91 -9.59 -11.33
N HIS A 138 8.08 -10.03 -10.84
CA HIS A 138 8.35 -11.46 -10.64
C HIS A 138 7.29 -12.14 -9.76
N ARG A 139 6.91 -11.49 -8.66
CA ARG A 139 5.89 -12.02 -7.74
C ARG A 139 4.52 -12.09 -8.40
N PHE A 140 4.15 -11.09 -9.21
CA PHE A 140 2.94 -11.11 -10.02
C PHE A 140 2.94 -12.27 -11.02
N LEU A 141 4.03 -12.42 -11.79
CA LEU A 141 4.19 -13.49 -12.77
C LEU A 141 4.15 -14.87 -12.12
N SER A 142 4.82 -15.04 -10.98
CA SER A 142 4.79 -16.30 -10.20
C SER A 142 3.38 -16.66 -9.73
N ALA A 143 2.59 -15.66 -9.29
CA ALA A 143 1.20 -15.89 -8.93
C ALA A 143 0.34 -16.24 -10.15
N MET A 144 0.59 -15.59 -11.28
CA MET A 144 -0.08 -15.86 -12.55
C MET A 144 0.19 -17.28 -13.05
N THR A 145 1.45 -17.71 -13.12
CA THR A 145 1.83 -19.05 -13.60
C THR A 145 1.38 -20.15 -12.65
N LYS A 146 1.37 -19.90 -11.34
CA LYS A 146 0.76 -20.81 -10.36
C LYS A 146 -0.75 -20.96 -10.56
N ARG A 147 -1.46 -19.87 -10.88
CA ARG A 147 -2.91 -19.88 -11.11
C ARG A 147 -3.27 -20.51 -12.46
N TYR A 148 -2.40 -20.35 -13.45
CA TYR A 148 -2.55 -20.84 -14.81
C TYR A 148 -1.37 -21.74 -15.19
N PRO A 149 -1.34 -22.97 -14.67
CA PRO A 149 -0.26 -23.90 -14.95
C PRO A 149 -0.20 -24.22 -16.45
N LYS A 150 0.97 -24.71 -16.89
CA LYS A 150 1.25 -25.08 -18.29
C LYS A 150 0.98 -23.96 -19.30
N GLY A 151 1.12 -22.69 -18.89
CA GLY A 151 0.95 -21.55 -19.80
C GLY A 151 -0.50 -21.27 -20.20
N SER A 152 -1.50 -21.84 -19.53
CA SER A 152 -2.92 -21.70 -19.88
C SER A 152 -3.46 -20.25 -19.80
N TRP A 153 -2.67 -19.30 -19.31
CA TRP A 153 -2.96 -17.87 -19.37
C TRP A 153 -2.79 -17.28 -20.77
N ALA A 154 -1.98 -17.88 -21.64
CA ALA A 154 -1.56 -17.29 -22.91
C ALA A 154 -2.72 -17.06 -23.89
N THR A 155 -3.70 -17.96 -23.91
CA THR A 155 -4.88 -17.91 -24.79
C THR A 155 -6.11 -17.30 -24.12
N LYS A 156 -6.02 -16.91 -22.84
CA LYS A 156 -7.16 -16.37 -22.09
C LYS A 156 -7.26 -14.86 -22.26
N ASP A 157 -8.47 -14.36 -21.98
CA ASP A 157 -8.72 -12.93 -21.86
C ASP A 157 -7.76 -12.30 -20.82
N PRO A 158 -6.93 -11.31 -21.19
CA PRO A 158 -5.95 -10.72 -20.28
C PRO A 158 -6.57 -10.13 -19.02
N GLY A 159 -7.75 -9.50 -19.15
CA GLY A 159 -8.52 -8.93 -18.04
C GLY A 159 -8.88 -9.97 -17.01
N ARG A 160 -9.40 -11.12 -17.47
CA ARG A 160 -9.72 -12.26 -16.60
C ARG A 160 -8.48 -12.82 -15.91
N VAL A 161 -7.36 -12.93 -16.61
CA VAL A 161 -6.09 -13.39 -16.00
C VAL A 161 -5.65 -12.43 -14.90
N ALA A 162 -5.54 -11.13 -15.19
CA ALA A 162 -5.15 -10.10 -14.22
C ALA A 162 -6.06 -10.09 -12.98
N GLN A 163 -7.38 -10.11 -13.20
CA GLN A 163 -8.38 -10.18 -12.14
C GLN A 163 -8.18 -11.43 -11.25
N SER A 164 -7.91 -12.59 -11.83
CA SER A 164 -7.78 -13.82 -11.05
C SER A 164 -6.55 -13.81 -10.12
N VAL A 165 -5.51 -13.07 -10.50
CA VAL A 165 -4.27 -12.91 -9.74
C VAL A 165 -4.47 -11.88 -8.62
N GLN A 166 -5.02 -10.71 -8.94
CA GLN A 166 -5.20 -9.61 -7.99
C GLN A 166 -6.43 -9.75 -7.08
N ARG A 167 -7.47 -10.46 -7.55
CA ARG A 167 -8.75 -10.67 -6.86
C ARG A 167 -9.42 -9.35 -6.45
N SER A 168 -9.53 -8.40 -7.39
CA SER A 168 -10.16 -7.09 -7.16
C SER A 168 -11.70 -7.21 -7.09
N ALA A 169 -12.36 -6.28 -6.40
CA ALA A 169 -13.82 -6.16 -6.40
C ALA A 169 -14.37 -5.65 -7.76
N TYR A 170 -13.51 -5.17 -8.66
CA TYR A 170 -13.92 -4.52 -9.92
C TYR A 170 -13.22 -5.15 -11.14
N PRO A 171 -13.65 -6.35 -11.58
CA PRO A 171 -12.95 -7.12 -12.61
C PRO A 171 -12.93 -6.46 -13.99
N SER A 172 -13.93 -5.64 -14.31
CA SER A 172 -14.01 -4.95 -15.60
C SER A 172 -12.93 -3.87 -15.79
N ARG A 173 -12.29 -3.40 -14.71
CA ARG A 173 -11.32 -2.30 -14.79
C ARG A 173 -10.10 -2.64 -15.65
N TYR A 174 -9.61 -3.88 -15.59
CA TYR A 174 -8.42 -4.30 -16.33
C TYR A 174 -8.60 -4.20 -17.84
N ASN A 175 -9.79 -4.54 -18.35
CA ASN A 175 -10.05 -4.53 -19.80
C ASN A 175 -9.97 -3.13 -20.42
N ARG A 176 -10.16 -2.08 -19.62
CA ARG A 176 -10.05 -0.68 -20.08
C ARG A 176 -8.61 -0.29 -20.44
N GLU A 177 -7.62 -1.02 -19.91
CA GLU A 177 -6.20 -0.72 -20.11
C GLU A 177 -5.55 -1.58 -21.21
N ARG A 178 -6.33 -2.47 -21.85
CA ARG A 178 -5.85 -3.47 -22.81
C ARG A 178 -5.10 -2.84 -23.99
N THR A 179 -5.68 -1.80 -24.59
CA THR A 179 -5.11 -1.14 -25.78
C THR A 179 -3.83 -0.39 -25.44
N SER A 180 -3.84 0.37 -24.34
CA SER A 180 -2.65 1.07 -23.83
C SER A 180 -1.51 0.11 -23.50
N ALA A 181 -1.81 -1.01 -22.81
CA ALA A 181 -0.83 -2.05 -22.52
C ALA A 181 -0.25 -2.67 -23.80
N ALA A 182 -1.09 -2.95 -24.81
CA ALA A 182 -0.61 -3.49 -26.10
C ALA A 182 0.32 -2.51 -26.84
N ARG A 183 0.00 -1.21 -26.83
CA ARG A 183 0.86 -0.16 -27.43
C ARG A 183 2.22 -0.09 -26.73
N LEU A 184 2.24 -0.14 -25.40
CA LEU A 184 3.47 -0.17 -24.63
C LEU A 184 4.30 -1.42 -24.90
N VAL A 185 3.68 -2.61 -24.97
CA VAL A 185 4.38 -3.85 -25.37
C VAL A 185 5.00 -3.67 -26.76
N SER A 186 4.23 -3.25 -27.75
CA SER A 186 4.72 -3.07 -29.12
C SER A 186 5.95 -2.13 -29.19
N ALA A 187 5.87 -0.99 -28.49
CA ALA A 187 6.92 0.01 -28.49
C ALA A 187 8.18 -0.40 -27.72
N LEU A 188 8.04 -1.13 -26.62
CA LEU A 188 9.14 -1.41 -25.69
C LEU A 188 9.71 -2.82 -25.83
N TRP A 189 8.97 -3.78 -26.41
CA TRP A 189 9.37 -5.18 -26.34
C TRP A 189 10.75 -5.40 -26.94
N ALA A 190 11.03 -4.97 -28.16
CA ALA A 190 12.34 -5.19 -28.80
C ALA A 190 13.51 -4.64 -27.95
N GLY A 191 13.40 -3.39 -27.47
CA GLY A 191 14.46 -2.71 -26.71
C GLY A 191 14.50 -3.01 -25.21
N SER A 192 13.52 -3.72 -24.65
CA SER A 192 13.56 -4.14 -23.25
C SER A 192 14.57 -5.27 -23.11
N THR A 193 15.73 -4.99 -22.52
CA THR A 193 16.71 -6.00 -22.12
C THR A 193 16.46 -6.40 -20.67
N ALA A 194 16.80 -7.64 -20.30
CA ALA A 194 16.68 -8.10 -18.92
C ALA A 194 17.35 -7.09 -17.97
N PRO A 195 16.77 -6.79 -16.80
CA PRO A 195 17.42 -5.88 -15.86
C PRO A 195 18.81 -6.45 -15.55
N VAL A 196 19.85 -5.61 -15.57
CA VAL A 196 21.16 -5.99 -15.01
C VAL A 196 20.87 -6.44 -13.58
N ALA A 197 21.07 -7.72 -13.30
CA ALA A 197 20.70 -8.30 -12.05
C ALA A 197 21.40 -7.52 -10.91
N PRO A 198 20.69 -7.01 -9.89
CA PRO A 198 21.34 -7.00 -8.59
C PRO A 198 21.68 -8.46 -8.30
N ALA A 199 22.91 -8.73 -7.89
CA ALA A 199 23.46 -10.07 -7.65
C ALA A 199 22.40 -11.05 -7.14
N PRO A 200 22.42 -12.33 -7.58
CA PRO A 200 21.45 -13.33 -7.15
C PRO A 200 21.32 -13.27 -5.63
N PRO A 201 20.11 -13.44 -5.05
CA PRO A 201 19.99 -13.48 -3.61
C PRO A 201 20.95 -14.56 -3.12
N ALA A 202 21.98 -14.15 -2.38
CA ALA A 202 22.82 -15.07 -1.65
C ALA A 202 21.90 -16.02 -0.90
N LYS A 203 22.23 -17.33 -0.90
CA LYS A 203 21.62 -18.34 -0.01
C LYS A 203 21.32 -17.67 1.34
N PRO A 204 20.14 -17.88 1.95
CA PRO A 204 19.72 -17.12 3.12
C PRO A 204 20.83 -17.13 4.18
N ARG A 205 21.55 -16.01 4.27
CA ARG A 205 22.58 -15.84 5.29
C ARG A 205 21.83 -15.59 6.61
N PRO A 206 22.20 -16.28 7.71
CA PRO A 206 21.61 -16.01 9.01
C PRO A 206 21.67 -14.51 9.32
N PRO A 207 20.61 -13.93 9.92
CA PRO A 207 20.45 -12.50 10.05
C PRO A 207 21.63 -11.89 10.81
N ALA A 208 22.21 -10.83 10.23
CA ALA A 208 23.29 -10.08 10.85
C ALA A 208 22.85 -9.51 12.22
N LYS A 209 23.77 -9.58 13.18
CA LYS A 209 23.60 -9.08 14.54
C LYS A 209 23.24 -7.59 14.48
N PRO A 210 22.11 -7.14 15.04
CA PRO A 210 21.65 -5.78 14.84
C PRO A 210 22.40 -4.77 15.69
N THR A 211 23.01 -3.78 15.05
CA THR A 211 23.43 -2.53 15.69
C THR A 211 22.21 -1.66 15.98
N LYS A 212 22.27 -0.94 17.11
CA LYS A 212 21.18 -0.15 17.70
C LYS A 212 20.98 1.15 16.90
N PRO A 213 19.82 1.41 16.27
CA PRO A 213 19.54 2.70 15.66
C PRO A 213 19.25 3.77 16.73
N ALA A 214 19.72 5.00 16.49
CA ALA A 214 19.50 6.16 17.36
C ALA A 214 18.03 6.65 17.32
N PRO A 215 17.52 7.27 18.41
CA PRO A 215 16.12 7.65 18.54
C PRO A 215 15.83 8.99 17.85
N ALA A 216 15.34 8.97 16.62
CA ALA A 216 14.81 10.16 15.94
C ALA A 216 13.51 9.82 15.19
N SER A 217 12.54 9.23 15.88
CA SER A 217 11.22 8.95 15.33
C SER A 217 10.13 9.34 16.33
N ALA A 218 9.04 9.90 15.81
CA ALA A 218 7.89 10.37 16.55
C ALA A 218 7.49 9.42 17.68
N SER A 219 7.24 9.98 18.87
CA SER A 219 6.76 9.25 20.04
C SER A 219 5.24 9.28 20.13
N LEU A 220 4.63 8.24 20.70
CA LEU A 220 3.21 8.18 21.02
C LEU A 220 3.03 7.72 22.46
N ALA A 221 2.15 8.40 23.19
CA ALA A 221 1.62 7.91 24.45
C ALA A 221 0.57 6.83 24.18
N LEU A 222 0.79 5.63 24.73
CA LEU A 222 -0.14 4.50 24.65
C LEU A 222 -0.59 4.09 26.05
N VAL A 223 -1.85 3.69 26.17
CA VAL A 223 -2.35 2.97 27.34
C VAL A 223 -2.26 1.48 27.04
N VAL A 224 -1.60 0.71 27.91
CA VAL A 224 -1.43 -0.74 27.79
C VAL A 224 -2.79 -1.42 28.00
N PRO A 225 -3.34 -2.11 26.99
CA PRO A 225 -4.65 -2.72 27.12
C PRO A 225 -4.54 -4.16 27.63
N GLY A 226 -5.30 -4.49 28.69
CA GLY A 226 -5.32 -5.82 29.29
C GLY A 226 -4.10 -6.14 30.17
N SER A 227 -4.17 -7.26 30.90
CA SER A 227 -3.06 -7.77 31.72
C SER A 227 -2.11 -8.63 30.87
N GLY A 228 -0.80 -8.59 31.15
CA GLY A 228 0.13 -9.56 30.57
C GLY A 228 1.14 -9.05 29.54
N ILE A 229 1.29 -7.74 29.34
CA ILE A 229 2.22 -7.24 28.32
C ILE A 229 3.67 -7.21 28.82
N ARG A 230 4.52 -7.95 28.12
CA ARG A 230 5.95 -8.11 28.43
C ARG A 230 6.80 -7.21 27.55
N VAL A 231 7.57 -6.32 28.18
CA VAL A 231 8.64 -5.56 27.52
C VAL A 231 9.91 -6.41 27.56
N ARG A 232 10.58 -6.55 26.42
CA ARG A 232 11.76 -7.40 26.26
C ARG A 232 12.97 -6.59 25.82
N SER A 233 14.18 -7.00 26.20
CA SER A 233 15.41 -6.30 25.81
C SER A 233 15.67 -6.30 24.30
N GLY A 234 14.99 -7.17 23.54
CA GLY A 234 15.03 -7.22 22.09
C GLY A 234 13.66 -7.50 21.47
N ALA A 235 13.52 -7.21 20.18
CA ALA A 235 12.31 -7.43 19.39
C ALA A 235 12.08 -8.92 19.06
N THR A 236 12.15 -9.79 20.06
CA THR A 236 11.94 -11.24 19.93
C THR A 236 11.45 -11.84 21.24
N THR A 237 10.65 -12.90 21.18
CA THR A 237 10.20 -13.61 22.38
C THR A 237 11.29 -14.37 23.10
N ALA A 238 12.43 -14.61 22.44
CA ALA A 238 13.62 -15.18 23.07
C ALA A 238 14.40 -14.17 23.92
N ALA A 239 14.18 -12.86 23.74
CA ALA A 239 14.91 -11.84 24.49
C ALA A 239 14.42 -11.76 25.94
N LYS A 240 15.35 -11.48 26.86
CA LYS A 240 15.06 -11.34 28.30
C LYS A 240 13.91 -10.36 28.51
N GLN A 241 12.95 -10.75 29.34
CA GLN A 241 11.91 -9.82 29.79
C GLN A 241 12.54 -8.80 30.74
N VAL A 242 12.41 -7.52 30.40
CA VAL A 242 12.95 -6.41 31.19
C VAL A 242 11.88 -5.77 32.07
N ARG A 243 10.61 -5.83 31.67
CA ARG A 243 9.49 -5.31 32.46
C ARG A 243 8.20 -6.04 32.14
N PHE A 244 7.33 -6.12 33.14
CA PHE A 244 5.94 -6.49 32.99
C PHE A 244 5.07 -5.24 33.15
N LEU A 245 4.18 -4.98 32.20
CA LEU A 245 3.25 -3.85 32.24
C LEU A 245 1.86 -4.35 32.62
N ARG A 246 1.25 -3.68 33.62
CA ARG A 246 -0.12 -3.97 34.04
C ARG A 246 -1.11 -3.29 33.09
N SER A 247 -2.34 -3.79 33.06
CA SER A 247 -3.44 -3.14 32.34
C SER A 247 -3.58 -1.68 32.79
N GLY A 248 -3.81 -0.77 31.85
CA GLY A 248 -3.95 0.66 32.13
C GLY A 248 -2.62 1.42 32.28
N SER A 249 -1.47 0.74 32.22
CA SER A 249 -0.16 1.43 32.29
C SER A 249 -0.01 2.40 31.12
N LYS A 250 0.35 3.67 31.41
CA LYS A 250 0.69 4.66 30.38
C LYS A 250 2.16 4.50 30.00
N VAL A 251 2.46 4.31 28.72
CA VAL A 251 3.82 4.18 28.20
C VAL A 251 4.02 5.01 26.95
N THR A 252 5.18 5.66 26.86
CA THR A 252 5.59 6.33 25.63
C THR A 252 6.36 5.33 24.77
N ALA A 253 5.85 5.03 23.59
CA ALA A 253 6.57 4.26 22.60
C ALA A 253 7.06 5.16 21.46
N THR A 254 8.14 4.75 20.83
CA THR A 254 8.70 5.39 19.64
C THR A 254 8.44 4.50 18.42
N CYS A 255 9.16 4.75 17.33
CA CYS A 255 9.77 3.75 16.44
C CYS A 255 9.27 2.29 16.54
N GLN A 256 8.57 1.80 15.50
CA GLN A 256 8.37 0.35 15.31
C GLN A 256 9.61 -0.25 14.65
N ARG A 257 10.00 -1.44 15.11
CA ARG A 257 11.09 -2.23 14.54
C ARG A 257 10.58 -3.61 14.15
N LEU A 258 11.05 -4.11 13.00
CA LEU A 258 10.81 -5.49 12.61
C LEU A 258 11.64 -6.45 13.49
N GLY A 259 10.96 -7.44 14.06
CA GLY A 259 11.52 -8.45 14.94
C GLY A 259 10.90 -9.82 14.66
N LYS A 260 10.88 -10.70 15.66
CA LYS A 260 10.20 -12.00 15.54
C LYS A 260 8.71 -11.78 15.31
N SER A 261 8.18 -12.36 14.25
CA SER A 261 6.73 -12.49 14.06
C SER A 261 6.14 -13.38 15.12
N ILE A 262 5.19 -12.84 15.88
CA ILE A 262 4.47 -13.60 16.90
C ILE A 262 2.98 -13.56 16.60
N THR A 263 2.31 -14.66 16.96
CA THR A 263 0.86 -14.81 16.86
C THR A 263 0.29 -14.87 18.27
N ILE A 264 -0.69 -14.01 18.56
CA ILE A 264 -1.43 -13.98 19.83
C ILE A 264 -2.93 -13.95 19.49
N GLY A 265 -3.62 -15.06 19.73
CA GLY A 265 -4.97 -15.26 19.21
C GLY A 265 -4.99 -15.13 17.68
N LYS A 266 -5.89 -14.31 17.14
CA LYS A 266 -5.99 -14.02 15.70
C LYS A 266 -4.97 -13.01 15.17
N TYR A 267 -4.18 -12.39 16.04
CA TYR A 267 -3.30 -11.29 15.67
C TYR A 267 -1.87 -11.79 15.45
N ARG A 268 -1.36 -11.63 14.23
CA ARG A 268 0.04 -11.94 13.88
C ARG A 268 0.76 -10.68 13.45
N SER A 269 1.87 -10.36 14.10
CA SER A 269 2.70 -9.21 13.72
C SER A 269 4.18 -9.45 14.03
N GLY A 270 5.04 -8.99 13.13
CA GLY A 270 6.49 -8.90 13.32
C GLY A 270 6.94 -7.54 13.84
N TYR A 271 6.03 -6.61 14.07
CA TYR A 271 6.38 -5.27 14.55
C TYR A 271 6.45 -5.20 16.07
N TRP A 272 7.46 -4.48 16.55
CA TRP A 272 7.71 -4.24 17.96
C TRP A 272 7.91 -2.74 18.19
N LEU A 273 7.20 -2.17 19.16
CA LEU A 273 7.33 -0.79 19.61
C LEU A 273 8.48 -0.67 20.60
N TYR A 274 9.41 0.26 20.39
CA TYR A 274 10.44 0.54 21.39
C TYR A 274 9.90 1.49 22.46
N VAL A 275 10.08 1.12 23.72
CA VAL A 275 9.63 1.87 24.91
C VAL A 275 10.87 2.39 25.63
N PRO A 276 11.25 3.68 25.44
CA PRO A 276 12.55 4.19 25.89
C PRO A 276 12.78 4.10 27.39
N ALA A 277 11.74 4.36 28.19
CA ALA A 277 11.81 4.32 29.65
C ALA A 277 12.21 2.94 30.20
N GLN A 278 11.90 1.86 29.47
CA GLN A 278 12.20 0.49 29.86
C GLN A 278 13.36 -0.11 29.05
N LYS A 279 13.97 0.69 28.16
CA LYS A 279 15.04 0.26 27.24
C LYS A 279 14.71 -1.06 26.54
N GLY A 280 13.45 -1.22 26.11
CA GLY A 280 12.95 -2.50 25.62
C GLY A 280 11.81 -2.39 24.64
N TYR A 281 11.37 -3.54 24.13
CA TYR A 281 10.47 -3.69 23.01
C TYR A 281 9.19 -4.38 23.43
N LEU A 282 8.09 -3.91 22.87
CA LEU A 282 6.74 -4.40 23.12
C LEU A 282 6.11 -4.85 21.81
N SER A 283 5.55 -6.05 21.77
CA SER A 283 5.01 -6.59 20.52
C SER A 283 3.70 -5.91 20.12
N VAL A 284 3.60 -5.50 18.85
CA VAL A 284 2.38 -4.94 18.26
C VAL A 284 1.26 -5.99 18.18
N ALA A 285 1.59 -7.27 18.00
CA ALA A 285 0.60 -8.36 18.07
C ALA A 285 -0.05 -8.46 19.46
N ALA A 286 0.71 -8.17 20.52
CA ALA A 286 0.19 -8.15 21.89
C ALA A 286 -0.70 -6.93 22.17
N MET A 287 -0.45 -5.81 21.47
CA MET A 287 -1.27 -4.58 21.58
C MET A 287 -2.60 -4.67 20.82
N HIS A 288 -2.62 -5.32 19.65
CA HIS A 288 -3.82 -5.37 18.80
C HIS A 288 -4.94 -6.25 19.33
N ARG A 289 -4.70 -7.06 20.37
CA ARG A 289 -5.74 -7.89 21.00
C ARG A 289 -6.94 -7.07 21.47
N ASN A 290 -6.78 -5.78 21.76
CA ASN A 290 -7.81 -4.93 22.40
C ASN A 290 -7.87 -3.47 21.87
N GLY A 291 -7.62 -3.22 20.56
CA GLY A 291 -8.00 -1.93 19.93
C GLY A 291 -6.96 -0.79 19.86
N GLY A 292 -5.67 -1.04 20.07
CA GLY A 292 -4.62 -0.01 20.00
C GLY A 292 -4.22 0.45 18.58
N THR A 293 -3.91 1.75 18.45
CA THR A 293 -3.54 2.49 17.23
C THR A 293 -2.14 2.19 16.69
N SER A 294 -1.98 2.29 15.36
CA SER A 294 -0.72 2.10 14.63
C SER A 294 0.16 3.35 14.65
N LEU A 295 1.41 3.22 15.08
CA LEU A 295 2.48 4.21 14.85
C LEU A 295 3.26 3.96 13.57
N LYS A 296 3.87 5.01 13.02
CA LYS A 296 4.78 4.93 11.87
C LYS A 296 5.99 4.02 12.19
N ALA A 297 6.44 3.27 11.18
CA ALA A 297 7.64 2.45 11.26
C ALA A 297 8.91 3.30 11.25
N CYS A 298 9.92 2.85 11.99
CA CYS A 298 11.31 2.97 11.56
C CYS A 298 11.57 1.78 10.60
#